data_AF-A0A963AQP4-F1
#
_entry.id   AF-A0A963AQP4-F1
#
_cell.length_a   1.000
_cell.length_b   1.000
_cell.length_c   1.000
_cell.angle_alpha   90.00
_cell.angle_beta   90.00
_cell.angle_gamma   90.00
#
_symmetry.space_group_name_H-M   'P 1'
#
loop_
_entity.id
_entity.type
_entity.pdbx_description
1 polymer ?
#
loop_
_entity_poly.entity_id
_entity_poly.type
_entity_poly.pdbx_seq_one_letter_code
_entity_poly.pdbx_strand_id
1 'polypeptide(L)'
;AFLRRCIVHKLEHPGAERLVRIARLHFNRPPARPFTDEHSMLALAIAQRLEKLRETRAERRQRLPGTAEFLDAVRAAISLNIEVEGGATWDAIVNTTLLKDEMLG
;
A
#
# COMPACT_ATOMS: atom_id res chain seq x y z
N ALA A 1 8.88 33.26 7.76
CA ALA A 1 8.21 32.64 6.60
C ALA A 1 9.24 32.02 5.66
N PHE A 2 9.29 30.69 5.58
CA PHE A 2 10.35 29.90 4.90
C PHE A 2 10.02 29.53 3.44
N LEU A 3 9.10 30.25 2.77
CA LEU A 3 8.53 29.83 1.48
C LEU A 3 9.12 30.52 0.24
N ARG A 4 10.06 31.47 0.38
CA ARG A 4 10.50 32.30 -0.76
C ARG A 4 11.49 31.61 -1.71
N ARG A 5 11.98 30.40 -1.38
CA ARG A 5 12.96 29.65 -2.19
C ARG A 5 12.78 28.12 -2.15
N CYS A 6 11.58 27.61 -1.86
CA CYS A 6 11.34 26.16 -1.88
C CYS A 6 11.02 25.70 -3.31
N ILE A 7 11.84 24.80 -3.85
CA ILE A 7 11.49 24.02 -5.05
C ILE A 7 10.58 22.89 -4.59
N VAL A 8 9.30 22.94 -4.97
CA VAL A 8 8.33 21.88 -4.67
C VAL A 8 8.31 20.93 -5.86
N HIS A 9 8.82 19.72 -5.69
CA HIS A 9 8.69 18.66 -6.68
C HIS A 9 7.55 17.71 -6.27
N LYS A 10 6.53 17.59 -7.12
CA LYS A 10 5.41 16.68 -6.90
C LYS A 10 5.79 15.30 -7.43
N LEU A 11 5.89 14.32 -6.52
CA LEU A 11 6.08 12.93 -6.89
C LEU A 11 4.73 12.27 -7.19
N GLU A 12 4.65 11.59 -8.31
CA GLU A 12 3.49 10.77 -8.64
C GLU A 12 3.47 9.48 -7.83
N HIS A 13 2.27 8.97 -7.57
CA HIS A 13 2.14 7.67 -6.94
C HIS A 13 2.62 6.58 -7.88
N PRO A 14 3.45 5.62 -7.41
CA PRO A 14 3.79 4.45 -8.21
C PRO A 14 2.54 3.62 -8.51
N GLY A 15 2.46 3.11 -9.74
CA GLY A 15 1.50 2.09 -10.13
C GLY A 15 1.85 0.71 -9.58
N ALA A 16 0.96 -0.26 -9.80
CA ALA A 16 0.96 -1.56 -9.13
C ALA A 16 2.27 -2.34 -9.27
N GLU A 17 2.81 -2.48 -10.47
CA GLU A 17 4.08 -3.20 -10.68
C GLU A 17 5.24 -2.56 -9.93
N ARG A 18 5.29 -1.22 -9.91
CA ARG A 18 6.34 -0.48 -9.20
C ARG A 18 6.18 -0.63 -7.69
N LEU A 19 4.96 -0.67 -7.19
CA LEU A 19 4.67 -0.98 -5.78
C LEU A 19 5.15 -2.38 -5.38
N VAL A 20 4.90 -3.40 -6.21
CA VAL A 20 5.40 -4.77 -5.97
C VAL A 20 6.93 -4.80 -5.91
N ARG A 21 7.62 -4.11 -6.83
CA ARG A 21 9.08 -3.97 -6.78
C ARG A 21 9.56 -3.28 -5.50
N ILE A 22 8.86 -2.22 -5.08
CA ILE A 22 9.15 -1.53 -3.82
C ILE A 22 8.97 -2.48 -2.62
N ALA A 23 7.88 -3.26 -2.57
CA ALA A 23 7.66 -4.24 -1.51
C ALA A 23 8.78 -5.27 -1.45
N ARG A 24 9.14 -5.87 -2.59
CA ARG A 24 10.23 -6.87 -2.65
C ARG A 24 11.55 -6.30 -2.13
N LEU A 25 11.91 -5.06 -2.50
CA LEU A 25 13.11 -4.39 -2.00
C LEU A 25 13.02 -4.00 -0.51
N HIS A 26 11.82 -3.66 -0.05
CA HIS A 26 11.57 -3.26 1.34
C HIS A 26 11.70 -4.45 2.30
N PHE A 27 11.14 -5.61 1.92
CA PHE A 27 11.07 -6.80 2.78
C PHE A 27 12.27 -7.74 2.66
N ASN A 28 13.06 -7.70 1.58
CA ASN A 28 14.30 -8.50 1.45
C ASN A 28 15.52 -7.92 2.19
N ARG A 29 15.30 -7.03 3.17
CA ARG A 29 16.40 -6.46 3.97
C ARG A 29 16.73 -7.39 5.14
N PRO A 30 18.01 -7.70 5.42
CA PRO A 30 18.39 -8.47 6.60
C PRO A 30 17.81 -7.86 7.89
N PRO A 31 17.39 -8.67 8.89
CA PRO A 31 17.43 -10.14 8.98
C PRO A 31 16.15 -10.83 8.47
N ALA A 32 15.37 -10.19 7.60
CA ALA A 32 14.06 -10.72 7.19
C ALA A 32 14.16 -12.03 6.40
N ARG A 33 13.10 -12.85 6.51
CA ARG A 33 12.91 -14.01 5.62
C ARG A 33 12.77 -13.52 4.16
N PRO A 34 13.18 -14.34 3.17
CA PRO A 34 13.03 -13.98 1.76
C PRO A 34 11.57 -13.67 1.41
N PHE A 35 11.37 -12.58 0.67
CA PHE A 35 10.10 -12.23 0.07
C PHE A 35 9.84 -13.13 -1.14
N THR A 36 8.89 -14.05 -1.00
CA THR A 36 8.59 -15.10 -1.98
C THR A 36 7.78 -14.59 -3.18
N ASP A 37 7.61 -15.44 -4.18
CA ASP A 37 6.75 -15.15 -5.33
C ASP A 37 5.26 -15.10 -4.92
N GLU A 38 4.85 -15.92 -3.95
CA GLU A 38 3.53 -15.85 -3.33
C GLU A 38 3.28 -14.49 -2.67
N HIS A 39 4.25 -13.98 -1.90
CA HIS A 39 4.15 -12.62 -1.35
C HIS A 39 4.09 -11.55 -2.45
N SER A 40 4.70 -11.80 -3.62
CA SER A 40 4.64 -10.90 -4.76
C SER A 40 3.24 -10.88 -5.39
N MET A 41 2.57 -12.03 -5.47
CA MET A 41 1.17 -12.14 -5.91
C MET A 41 0.21 -11.45 -4.94
N LEU A 42 0.41 -11.66 -3.63
CA LEU A 42 -0.34 -10.99 -2.58
C LEU A 42 -0.19 -9.46 -2.68
N ALA A 43 1.06 -8.98 -2.83
CA ALA A 43 1.35 -7.57 -2.97
C ALA A 43 0.72 -6.96 -4.24
N LEU A 44 0.66 -7.71 -5.34
CA LEU A 44 0.00 -7.27 -6.57
C LEU A 44 -1.49 -7.06 -6.36
N ALA A 45 -2.18 -8.00 -5.71
CA ALA A 45 -3.61 -7.89 -5.40
C ALA A 45 -3.91 -6.66 -4.52
N ILE A 46 -3.09 -6.41 -3.50
CA ILE A 46 -3.19 -5.20 -2.66
C ILE A 46 -2.96 -3.94 -3.48
N ALA A 47 -1.95 -3.94 -4.35
CA ALA A 47 -1.61 -2.78 -5.17
C ALA A 47 -2.74 -2.41 -6.15
N GLN A 48 -3.37 -3.39 -6.79
CA GLN A 48 -4.52 -3.16 -7.67
C GLN A 48 -5.72 -2.60 -6.88
N ARG A 49 -5.94 -3.09 -5.67
CA ARG A 49 -7.01 -2.58 -4.80
C ARG A 49 -6.75 -1.15 -4.33
N LEU A 50 -5.49 -0.83 -4.02
CA LEU A 50 -5.04 0.52 -3.71
C LEU A 50 -5.27 1.49 -4.87
N GLU A 51 -4.99 1.08 -6.12
CA GLU A 51 -5.24 1.89 -7.31
C GLU A 51 -6.72 2.23 -7.45
N LYS A 52 -7.62 1.24 -7.38
CA LYS A 52 -9.07 1.46 -7.38
C LYS A 52 -9.51 2.41 -6.27
N LEU A 53 -8.94 2.27 -5.07
CA LEU A 53 -9.25 3.16 -3.95
C LEU A 53 -8.77 4.60 -4.19
N ARG A 54 -7.61 4.78 -4.84
CA ARG A 54 -7.11 6.11 -5.23
C ARG A 54 -8.02 6.77 -6.25
N GLU A 55 -8.52 6.01 -7.24
CA GLU A 55 -9.48 6.51 -8.24
C GLU A 55 -10.74 7.03 -7.54
N THR A 56 -11.38 6.21 -6.70
CA THR A 56 -12.60 6.60 -5.98
C THR A 56 -12.39 7.78 -5.02
N ARG A 57 -11.23 7.87 -4.36
CA ARG A 57 -10.93 8.98 -3.44
C ARG A 57 -10.55 10.27 -4.16
N ALA A 58 -9.91 10.19 -5.33
CA ALA A 58 -9.61 11.34 -6.16
C ALA A 58 -10.89 12.05 -6.61
N GLU A 59 -11.92 11.29 -7.02
CA GLU A 59 -13.25 11.81 -7.33
C GLU A 59 -13.88 12.58 -6.16
N ARG A 60 -13.64 12.11 -4.93
CA ARG A 60 -14.17 12.70 -3.69
C ARG A 60 -13.26 13.76 -3.06
N ARG A 61 -12.13 14.10 -3.70
CA ARG A 61 -11.10 15.02 -3.17
C ARG A 61 -10.58 14.65 -1.77
N GLN A 62 -10.56 13.35 -1.47
CA GLN A 62 -10.05 12.81 -0.20
C GLN A 62 -8.55 12.50 -0.27
N ARG A 63 -7.89 12.35 0.89
CA ARG A 63 -6.49 11.93 0.95
C ARG A 63 -6.32 10.56 0.29
N LEU A 64 -5.41 10.50 -0.68
CA LEU A 64 -5.03 9.26 -1.36
C LEU A 64 -4.10 8.44 -0.47
N PRO A 65 -4.33 7.12 -0.35
CA PRO A 65 -3.38 6.25 0.35
C PRO A 65 -2.06 6.17 -0.43
N GLY A 66 -0.94 6.23 0.29
CA GLY A 66 0.41 6.26 -0.24
C GLY A 66 1.11 4.91 -0.26
N THR A 67 2.42 4.93 -0.51
CA THR A 67 3.27 3.73 -0.51
C THR A 67 3.45 3.15 0.90
N ALA A 68 3.39 3.97 1.94
CA ALA A 68 3.49 3.51 3.33
C ALA A 68 2.28 2.67 3.72
N GLU A 69 1.06 3.15 3.44
CA GLU A 69 -0.18 2.41 3.71
C GLU A 69 -0.19 1.07 2.95
N PHE A 70 0.30 1.04 1.71
CA PHE A 70 0.50 -0.20 0.95
C PHE A 70 1.47 -1.18 1.63
N LEU A 71 2.63 -0.73 2.10
CA LEU A 71 3.60 -1.60 2.75
C LEU A 71 3.09 -2.13 4.10
N ASP A 72 2.32 -1.32 4.84
CA ASP A 72 1.64 -1.76 6.07
C ASP A 72 0.63 -2.88 5.76
N ALA A 73 -0.15 -2.75 4.67
CA ALA A 73 -1.09 -3.76 4.21
C ALA A 73 -0.40 -5.09 3.85
N VAL A 74 0.68 -5.04 3.07
CA VAL A 74 1.46 -6.23 2.69
C VAL A 74 2.02 -6.93 3.93
N ARG A 75 2.59 -6.16 4.86
CA ARG A 75 3.13 -6.69 6.12
C ARG A 75 2.05 -7.40 6.95
N ALA A 76 0.88 -6.76 7.10
CA ALA A 76 -0.24 -7.33 7.84
C ALA A 76 -0.72 -8.64 7.19
N ALA A 77 -0.91 -8.65 5.87
CA ALA A 77 -1.38 -9.84 5.15
C ALA A 77 -0.41 -11.02 5.26
N ILE A 78 0.90 -10.78 5.14
CA ILE A 78 1.94 -11.82 5.33
C ILE A 78 1.95 -12.31 6.78
N SER A 79 1.86 -11.41 7.75
CA SER A 79 1.97 -11.77 9.18
C SER A 79 0.77 -12.58 9.67
N LEU A 80 -0.39 -12.40 9.03
CA LEU A 80 -1.63 -13.11 9.35
C LEU A 80 -1.83 -14.35 8.48
N ASN A 81 -0.87 -14.69 7.61
CA ASN A 81 -0.90 -15.83 6.69
C ASN A 81 -2.22 -15.92 5.91
N ILE A 82 -2.62 -14.79 5.31
CA ILE A 82 -3.89 -14.73 4.59
C ILE A 82 -3.67 -15.17 3.15
N GLU A 83 -4.37 -16.23 2.80
CA GLU A 83 -4.45 -16.72 1.43
C GLU A 83 -5.22 -15.70 0.57
N VAL A 84 -4.82 -15.58 -0.70
CA VAL A 84 -5.35 -14.61 -1.67
C VAL A 84 -6.82 -14.91 -2.07
N GLU A 85 -7.48 -15.87 -1.42
CA GLU A 85 -8.85 -16.27 -1.69
C GLU A 85 -9.86 -15.36 -0.99
N GLY A 86 -10.01 -14.13 -1.50
CA GLY A 86 -11.26 -13.36 -1.60
C GLY A 86 -12.29 -13.36 -0.44
N GLY A 87 -11.88 -13.63 0.79
CA GLY A 87 -12.78 -13.76 1.96
C GLY A 87 -12.90 -12.47 2.78
N ALA A 88 -13.85 -12.43 3.70
CA ALA A 88 -14.12 -11.26 4.55
C ALA A 88 -12.87 -10.76 5.33
N THR A 89 -11.95 -11.67 5.67
CA THR A 89 -10.68 -11.34 6.34
C THR A 89 -9.73 -10.53 5.44
N TRP A 90 -9.70 -10.82 4.14
CA TRP A 90 -8.90 -10.10 3.16
C TRP A 90 -9.41 -8.65 3.00
N ASP A 91 -10.72 -8.49 2.83
CA ASP A 91 -11.35 -7.18 2.70
C ASP A 91 -11.17 -6.34 3.97
N ALA A 92 -11.26 -6.96 5.15
CA ALA A 92 -11.04 -6.28 6.43
C ALA A 92 -9.64 -5.65 6.51
N ILE A 93 -8.58 -6.40 6.17
CA ILE A 93 -7.21 -5.88 6.26
C ILE A 93 -6.95 -4.78 5.26
N VAL A 94 -7.40 -4.97 4.01
CA VAL A 94 -7.30 -3.95 2.98
C VAL A 94 -7.95 -2.67 3.46
N ASN A 95 -9.16 -2.74 4.03
CA ASN A 95 -9.86 -1.56 4.51
C ASN A 95 -9.16 -0.92 5.72
N THR A 96 -8.69 -1.70 6.70
CA THR A 96 -8.04 -1.16 7.90
C THR A 96 -6.67 -0.53 7.63
N THR A 97 -5.90 -1.08 6.68
CA THR A 97 -4.53 -0.61 6.41
C THR A 97 -4.47 0.49 5.35
N LEU A 98 -5.36 0.46 4.36
CA LEU A 98 -5.40 1.47 3.30
C LEU A 98 -6.24 2.70 3.66
N LEU A 99 -7.13 2.61 4.66
CA LEU A 99 -8.00 3.71 5.10
C LEU A 99 -7.53 4.33 6.43
N LYS A 100 -6.22 4.35 6.70
CA LYS A 100 -5.57 4.75 7.97
C LYS A 100 -6.02 6.10 8.58
N ASP A 101 -6.70 6.95 7.81
CA ASP A 101 -7.14 8.30 8.19
C ASP A 101 -8.59 8.40 8.73
N GLU A 102 -9.41 7.34 8.63
CA GLU A 102 -10.83 7.40 9.08
C GLU A 102 -11.05 6.90 10.52
N MET A 103 -10.02 6.39 11.19
CA MET A 103 -10.13 5.90 12.57
C MET A 103 -9.71 6.92 13.65
N LEU A 104 -9.29 8.12 13.25
CA LEU A 104 -8.82 9.18 14.15
C LEU A 104 -9.47 10.56 13.87
N GLY A 105 -10.59 10.60 13.14
CA GLY A 105 -11.32 11.82 12.79
C GLY A 105 -12.79 11.73 13.13
#